data_AF-A0A1A2D977-F1
#
_entry.id   AF-A0A1A2D977-F1
#
_cell.length_a   1.000
_cell.length_b   1.000
_cell.length_c   1.000
_cell.angle_alpha   90.00
_cell.angle_beta   90.00
_cell.angle_gamma   90.00
#
_symmetry.space_group_name_H-M   'P 1'
#
loop_
_entity.id
_entity.type
_entity.pdbx_description
1 polymer ?
#
loop_
_entity_poly.entity_id
_entity_poly.type
_entity_poly.pdbx_seq_one_letter_code
_entity_poly.pdbx_strand_id
1 'polypeptide(L)'
;MTMTETLRIDTDLVLEAGGRLSAVADAIPEPPASFKPAGEDALSTAIAARVAEVVDPAIAQLPVVKAELAKYAQNVVNAANTYDAVDRQIAEDIRKRVESISDATGAGGAVGGVSGAALGTMSSSDATPSVGEEPGPAL
;
A
#
# COMPACT_ATOMS: atom_id res chain seq x y z
N MET A 1 23.36 -15.32 0.97
CA MET A 1 23.28 -13.86 0.72
C MET A 1 21.82 -13.49 0.66
N THR A 2 21.29 -12.82 1.70
CA THR A 2 19.95 -12.24 1.66
C THR A 2 20.00 -11.04 0.73
N MET A 3 19.45 -11.17 -0.48
CA MET A 3 19.21 -10.03 -1.36
C MET A 3 18.21 -9.11 -0.66
N THR A 4 18.66 -7.97 -0.17
CA THR A 4 17.76 -6.89 0.24
C THR A 4 17.31 -6.20 -1.04
N GLU A 5 16.24 -6.72 -1.66
CA GLU A 5 15.59 -6.02 -2.76
C GLU A 5 15.13 -4.64 -2.28
N THR A 6 15.27 -3.65 -3.16
CA THR A 6 14.74 -2.31 -2.88
C THR A 6 13.22 -2.38 -2.92
N LEU A 7 12.58 -2.21 -1.76
CA LEU A 7 11.15 -2.33 -1.64
C LEU A 7 10.47 -1.07 -2.20
N ARG A 8 9.67 -1.26 -3.25
CA ARG A 8 8.81 -0.24 -3.88
C ARG A 8 7.38 -0.73 -3.74
N ILE A 9 6.56 -0.01 -2.99
CA ILE A 9 5.17 -0.38 -2.74
C ILE A 9 4.25 0.81 -3.00
N ASP A 10 3.14 0.53 -3.67
CA ASP A 10 2.01 1.46 -3.82
C ASP A 10 0.98 1.09 -2.74
N THR A 11 0.91 1.89 -1.67
CA THR A 11 0.07 1.59 -0.51
C THR A 11 -1.41 1.69 -0.82
N ASP A 12 -1.82 2.59 -1.71
CA ASP A 12 -3.22 2.76 -2.13
C ASP A 12 -3.71 1.54 -2.91
N LEU A 13 -2.91 1.06 -3.87
CA LEU A 13 -3.25 -0.14 -4.64
C LEU A 13 -3.34 -1.39 -3.75
N VAL A 14 -2.43 -1.51 -2.78
CA VAL A 14 -2.40 -2.65 -1.84
C VAL A 14 -3.58 -2.60 -0.87
N LEU A 15 -3.98 -1.41 -0.40
CA LEU A 15 -5.20 -1.22 0.40
C LEU A 15 -6.46 -1.61 -0.39
N GLU A 16 -6.57 -1.16 -1.64
CA GLU A 16 -7.68 -1.53 -2.51
C GLU A 16 -7.74 -3.05 -2.73
N ALA A 17 -6.59 -3.68 -2.99
CA ALA A 17 -6.50 -5.13 -3.15
C ALA A 17 -6.90 -5.89 -1.87
N GLY A 18 -6.42 -5.44 -0.71
CA GLY A 18 -6.80 -6.00 0.59
C GLY A 18 -8.29 -5.87 0.88
N GLY A 19 -8.89 -4.71 0.58
CA GLY A 19 -10.33 -4.50 0.70
C GLY A 19 -11.15 -5.42 -0.22
N ARG A 20 -10.73 -5.58 -1.48
CA ARG A 20 -11.35 -6.55 -2.41
C ARG A 20 -11.25 -7.98 -1.90
N LEU A 21 -10.10 -8.39 -1.37
CA LEU A 21 -9.91 -9.74 -0.81
C LEU A 21 -10.81 -9.98 0.41
N SER A 22 -11.00 -8.97 1.27
CA SER A 22 -11.94 -9.06 2.39
C SER A 22 -13.37 -9.24 1.89
N ALA A 23 -13.79 -8.45 0.90
CA ALA A 23 -15.13 -8.57 0.32
C ALA A 23 -15.37 -9.95 -0.31
N VAL A 24 -14.35 -10.54 -0.95
CA VAL A 24 -14.42 -11.91 -1.46
C VAL A 24 -14.54 -12.93 -0.33
N ALA A 25 -13.82 -12.75 0.77
CA ALA A 25 -13.93 -13.62 1.95
C ALA A 25 -15.33 -13.56 2.57
N ASP A 26 -15.91 -12.38 2.67
CA ASP A 26 -17.26 -12.19 3.20
C ASP A 26 -18.34 -12.79 2.29
N ALA A 27 -18.11 -12.75 0.97
CA ALA A 27 -18.98 -13.35 -0.03
C ALA A 27 -18.96 -14.89 -0.02
N ILE A 28 -18.03 -15.54 0.68
CA ILE A 28 -18.04 -17.01 0.84
C ILE A 28 -19.26 -17.38 1.70
N PRO A 29 -20.24 -18.12 1.14
CA PRO A 29 -21.43 -18.51 1.86
C PRO A 29 -21.12 -19.51 2.97
N GLU A 30 -22.01 -19.60 3.95
CA GLU A 30 -21.90 -20.62 4.98
C GLU A 30 -22.00 -22.03 4.38
N PRO A 31 -21.30 -23.02 4.95
CA PRO A 31 -21.35 -24.38 4.45
C PRO A 31 -22.79 -24.92 4.48
N PRO A 32 -23.25 -25.57 3.39
CA PRO A 32 -24.55 -26.22 3.39
C PRO A 32 -24.58 -27.37 4.41
N ALA A 33 -25.77 -27.69 4.91
CA ALA A 33 -25.95 -28.87 5.74
C ALA A 33 -25.55 -30.13 4.97
N SER A 34 -24.91 -31.08 5.65
CA SER A 34 -24.54 -32.36 5.05
C SER A 34 -25.81 -33.11 4.60
N PHE A 35 -25.75 -33.68 3.41
CA PHE A 35 -26.87 -34.43 2.86
C PHE A 35 -26.78 -35.90 3.29
N LYS A 36 -27.86 -36.42 3.87
CA LYS A 36 -27.97 -37.86 4.16
C LYS A 36 -29.33 -38.38 3.67
N PRO A 37 -29.36 -39.34 2.73
CA PRO A 37 -30.61 -39.94 2.29
C PRO A 37 -31.29 -40.71 3.44
N ALA A 38 -32.63 -40.69 3.47
CA ALA A 38 -33.43 -41.28 4.56
C ALA A 38 -33.63 -42.82 4.45
N GLY A 39 -33.18 -43.44 3.35
CA GLY A 39 -33.32 -44.88 3.11
C GLY A 39 -32.17 -45.69 3.71
N GLU A 40 -32.48 -46.89 4.22
CA GLU A 40 -31.49 -47.89 4.66
C GLU A 40 -31.20 -48.94 3.58
N ASP A 41 -31.71 -48.75 2.37
CA ASP A 41 -31.39 -49.63 1.25
C ASP A 41 -29.91 -49.52 0.87
N ALA A 42 -29.39 -50.55 0.21
CA ALA A 42 -27.98 -50.65 -0.14
C ALA A 42 -27.50 -49.48 -1.02
N LEU A 43 -28.38 -48.93 -1.87
CA LEU A 43 -28.04 -47.79 -2.74
C LEU A 43 -28.00 -46.49 -1.93
N SER A 44 -28.97 -46.24 -1.06
CA SER A 44 -28.98 -45.08 -0.15
C SER A 44 -27.76 -45.08 0.78
N THR A 45 -27.37 -46.25 1.29
CA THR A 45 -26.16 -46.40 2.13
C THR A 45 -24.89 -46.09 1.33
N ALA A 46 -24.78 -46.58 0.09
CA ALA A 46 -23.64 -46.29 -0.77
C ALA A 46 -23.56 -44.80 -1.15
N ILE A 47 -24.70 -44.15 -1.42
CA ILE A 47 -24.77 -42.71 -1.68
C ILE A 47 -24.35 -41.92 -0.43
N ALA A 48 -24.85 -42.28 0.75
CA ALA A 48 -24.46 -41.62 2.01
C ALA A 48 -22.95 -41.73 2.26
N ALA A 49 -22.36 -42.91 2.01
CA ALA A 49 -20.91 -43.10 2.14
C ALA A 49 -20.12 -42.22 1.17
N ARG A 50 -20.58 -42.09 -0.08
CA ARG A 50 -19.90 -41.27 -1.10
C ARG A 50 -20.03 -39.77 -0.80
N VAL A 51 -21.17 -39.34 -0.28
CA VAL A 51 -21.37 -37.95 0.16
C VAL A 51 -20.44 -37.62 1.33
N ALA A 52 -20.31 -38.53 2.30
CA ALA A 52 -19.38 -38.35 3.41
C ALA A 52 -17.91 -38.30 2.97
N GLU A 53 -17.53 -39.06 1.95
CA GLU A 53 -16.15 -39.06 1.42
C GLU A 53 -15.81 -37.77 0.66
N VAL A 54 -16.77 -37.19 -0.06
CA VAL A 54 -16.50 -36.10 -1.02
C VAL A 54 -16.98 -34.74 -0.53
N VAL A 55 -18.17 -34.67 0.05
CA VAL A 55 -18.85 -33.42 0.38
C VAL A 55 -18.49 -32.94 1.78
N ASP A 56 -18.41 -33.85 2.76
CA ASP A 56 -18.10 -33.46 4.15
C ASP A 56 -16.71 -32.79 4.29
N PRO A 57 -15.63 -33.24 3.59
CA PRO A 57 -14.36 -32.51 3.60
C PRO A 57 -14.47 -31.09 3.02
N ALA A 58 -15.28 -30.90 1.97
CA ALA A 58 -15.50 -29.57 1.39
C ALA A 58 -16.26 -28.66 2.35
N ILE A 59 -17.33 -29.17 2.99
CA ILE A 59 -18.10 -28.47 4.03
C ILE A 59 -17.18 -28.06 5.19
N ALA A 60 -16.29 -28.96 5.63
CA ALA A 60 -15.35 -28.70 6.72
C ALA A 60 -14.25 -27.69 6.36
N GLN A 61 -13.80 -27.65 5.10
CA GLN A 61 -12.74 -26.74 4.67
C GLN A 61 -13.23 -25.34 4.31
N LEU A 62 -14.48 -25.18 3.86
CA LEU A 62 -15.07 -23.88 3.54
C LEU A 62 -14.89 -22.79 4.62
N PRO A 63 -15.19 -23.04 5.92
CA PRO A 63 -14.99 -22.02 6.95
C PRO A 63 -13.51 -21.72 7.21
N VAL A 64 -12.63 -22.72 7.03
CA VAL A 64 -11.17 -22.54 7.16
C VAL A 64 -10.65 -21.63 6.05
N VAL A 65 -11.06 -21.88 4.81
CA VAL A 65 -10.68 -21.05 3.65
C VAL A 65 -11.18 -19.62 3.83
N LYS A 66 -12.42 -19.44 4.30
CA LYS A 66 -12.98 -18.12 4.62
C LYS A 66 -12.14 -17.38 5.66
N ALA A 67 -11.80 -18.05 6.77
CA ALA A 67 -11.01 -17.46 7.84
C ALA A 67 -9.59 -17.08 7.39
N GLU A 68 -8.91 -17.97 6.66
CA GLU A 68 -7.56 -17.71 6.15
C GLU A 68 -7.55 -16.59 5.10
N LEU A 69 -8.56 -16.52 4.23
CA LEU A 69 -8.66 -15.44 3.24
C LEU A 69 -8.91 -14.08 3.91
N ALA A 70 -9.79 -14.03 4.91
CA ALA A 70 -10.03 -12.82 5.70
C ALA A 70 -8.76 -12.37 6.44
N LYS A 71 -8.03 -13.30 7.05
CA LYS A 71 -6.76 -13.03 7.73
C LYS A 71 -5.70 -12.53 6.75
N TYR A 72 -5.61 -13.12 5.56
CA TYR A 72 -4.69 -12.66 4.53
C TYR A 72 -5.04 -11.23 4.08
N ALA A 73 -6.31 -10.94 3.80
CA ALA A 73 -6.77 -9.60 3.47
C ALA A 73 -6.39 -8.58 4.55
N GLN A 74 -6.59 -8.92 5.82
CA GLN A 74 -6.24 -8.07 6.94
C GLN A 74 -4.73 -7.84 7.06
N ASN A 75 -3.91 -8.87 6.83
CA ASN A 75 -2.45 -8.73 6.82
C ASN A 75 -1.97 -7.78 5.71
N VAL A 76 -2.58 -7.87 4.52
CA VAL A 76 -2.28 -6.99 3.38
C VAL A 76 -2.60 -5.53 3.72
N VAL A 77 -3.77 -5.27 4.29
CA VAL A 77 -4.18 -3.93 4.74
C VAL A 77 -3.24 -3.40 5.83
N ASN A 78 -2.91 -4.22 6.83
CA ASN A 78 -2.00 -3.84 7.91
C ASN A 78 -0.59 -3.52 7.38
N ALA A 79 -0.10 -4.29 6.41
CA ALA A 79 1.19 -4.03 5.77
C ALA A 79 1.17 -2.67 5.07
N ALA A 80 0.14 -2.38 4.25
CA ALA A 80 0.03 -1.09 3.57
C ALA A 80 -0.03 0.10 4.54
N ASN A 81 -0.82 -0.01 5.61
CA ASN A 81 -0.88 1.01 6.66
C ASN A 81 0.47 1.22 7.37
N THR A 82 1.23 0.14 7.57
CA THR A 82 2.56 0.21 8.17
C THR A 82 3.53 0.97 7.26
N TYR A 83 3.51 0.70 5.96
CA TYR A 83 4.34 1.43 5.01
C TYR A 83 3.99 2.91 4.94
N ASP A 84 2.70 3.25 4.88
CA ASP A 84 2.25 4.65 4.92
C ASP A 84 2.69 5.37 6.20
N ALA A 85 2.57 4.71 7.36
CA ALA A 85 3.02 5.28 8.63
C ALA A 85 4.53 5.52 8.68
N VAL A 86 5.33 4.57 8.18
CA VAL A 86 6.79 4.71 8.11
C VAL A 86 7.19 5.82 7.14
N ASP A 87 6.52 5.92 5.98
CA ASP A 87 6.80 6.97 4.99
C ASP A 87 6.56 8.38 5.59
N ARG A 88 5.43 8.58 6.26
CA ARG A 88 5.15 9.84 6.98
C ARG A 88 6.19 10.15 8.04
N GLN A 89 6.61 9.15 8.81
CA GLN A 89 7.65 9.34 9.83
C GLN A 89 8.99 9.78 9.20
N ILE A 90 9.38 9.15 8.10
CA ILE A 90 10.59 9.52 7.36
C ILE A 90 10.49 10.94 6.81
N ALA A 91 9.33 11.32 6.24
CA ALA A 91 9.10 12.67 5.73
C ALA A 91 9.26 13.74 6.83
N GLU A 92 8.68 13.51 8.01
CA GLU A 92 8.82 14.40 9.16
C GLU A 92 10.27 14.49 9.66
N ASP A 93 10.99 13.38 9.70
CA ASP A 93 12.39 13.35 10.10
C ASP A 93 13.29 14.07 9.08
N ILE A 94 13.02 13.93 7.78
CA ILE A 94 13.69 14.70 6.73
C ILE A 94 13.40 16.19 6.90
N ARG A 95 12.15 16.58 7.13
CA ARG A 95 11.75 17.97 7.32
C ARG A 95 12.48 18.62 8.51
N LYS A 96 12.54 17.93 9.65
CA LYS A 96 13.29 18.39 10.84
C LYS A 96 14.79 18.55 10.56
N ARG A 97 15.38 17.62 9.81
CA ARG A 97 16.81 17.72 9.43
C ARG A 97 17.05 18.92 8.53
N VAL A 98 16.19 19.18 7.55
CA VAL A 98 16.30 20.35 6.66
C VAL A 98 16.15 21.66 7.45
N GLU A 99 15.22 21.73 8.39
CA GLU A 99 15.07 22.89 9.29
C GLU A 99 16.34 23.10 10.12
N SER A 100 16.86 22.04 10.75
CA SER A 100 18.08 22.13 11.58
C SER A 100 19.33 22.57 10.79
N ILE A 101 19.43 22.21 9.51
CA ILE A 101 20.50 22.68 8.63
C ILE A 101 20.32 24.16 8.30
N SER A 102 19.08 24.60 8.09
CA SER A 102 18.75 26.00 7.81
C SER A 102 19.03 26.90 9.02
N ASP A 103 18.65 26.48 10.22
CA ASP A 103 18.97 27.17 11.49
C ASP A 103 20.49 27.26 11.73
N ALA A 104 21.23 26.18 11.47
CA ALA A 104 22.68 26.17 11.60
C ALA A 104 23.37 27.14 10.61
N THR A 105 22.77 27.36 9.44
CA THR A 105 23.29 28.28 8.41
C THR A 105 22.84 29.73 8.67
N GLY A 106 21.68 29.94 9.29
CA GLY A 106 21.17 31.25 9.72
C GLY A 106 21.84 31.81 10.98
N ALA A 107 22.32 30.94 11.88
CA ALA A 107 23.07 31.34 13.08
C ALA A 107 24.49 31.88 12.79
N GLY A 108 24.98 31.80 11.54
CA GLY A 108 26.24 32.40 11.10
C GLY A 108 26.13 33.83 10.55
N GLY A 109 24.92 34.41 10.54
CA GLY A 109 24.60 35.60 9.77
C GLY A 109 24.41 36.89 10.56
N ALA A 110 25.20 37.17 11.61
CA ALA A 110 25.25 38.52 12.20
C ALA A 110 26.49 38.76 13.08
N VAL A 111 27.66 39.07 12.49
CA VAL A 111 28.64 40.03 13.04
C VAL A 111 29.64 40.49 11.97
N GLY A 112 29.64 41.81 11.70
CA GLY A 112 30.79 42.70 11.45
C GLY A 112 31.89 42.31 10.44
N GLY A 113 31.97 43.05 9.32
CA GLY A 113 32.89 42.79 8.21
C GLY A 113 34.34 43.29 8.35
N VAL A 114 35.16 42.98 7.33
CA VAL A 114 36.31 43.79 6.86
C VAL A 114 36.49 43.58 5.35
N SER A 115 37.04 44.60 4.71
CA SER A 115 37.32 44.81 3.29
C SER A 115 38.15 43.73 2.58
N GLY A 116 37.88 43.52 1.28
CA GLY A 116 38.77 42.79 0.38
C GLY A 116 38.31 42.94 -1.08
N ALA A 117 39.03 43.77 -1.83
CA ALA A 117 38.72 44.19 -3.18
C ALA A 117 38.58 43.05 -4.20
N ALA A 118 37.54 43.12 -5.03
CA ALA A 118 37.59 42.76 -6.45
C ALA A 118 36.43 43.44 -7.17
N LEU A 119 36.63 44.74 -7.45
CA LEU A 119 35.84 45.49 -8.42
C LEU A 119 36.11 44.91 -9.82
N GLY A 120 35.19 44.08 -10.30
CA GLY A 120 35.13 43.63 -11.69
C GLY A 120 33.82 44.10 -12.30
N THR A 121 33.80 45.35 -12.76
CA THR A 121 32.71 45.93 -13.56
C THR A 121 32.63 45.25 -14.94
N MET A 122 31.42 44.82 -15.30
CA MET A 122 30.81 44.91 -16.65
C MET A 122 29.37 44.38 -16.50
N SER A 123 28.35 45.21 -16.22
CA SER A 123 27.65 46.10 -17.15
C SER A 123 27.51 45.54 -18.55
N SER A 124 26.35 44.97 -18.88
CA SER A 124 25.49 45.38 -20.01
C SER A 124 24.25 44.49 -20.11
N SER A 125 23.08 45.14 -20.17
CA SER A 125 21.92 44.85 -21.03
C SER A 125 21.24 43.46 -20.92
N ASP A 126 19.94 43.25 -21.02
CA ASP A 126 18.86 44.01 -21.64
C ASP A 126 17.53 43.34 -21.26
N ALA A 127 16.47 44.16 -21.17
CA ALA A 127 15.11 43.89 -21.65
C ALA A 127 14.26 42.69 -21.12
N THR A 128 13.34 43.04 -20.21
CA THR A 128 11.86 42.90 -20.26
C THR A 128 11.14 41.54 -20.44
N PRO A 129 9.92 41.39 -19.86
CA PRO A 129 9.20 40.12 -19.72
C PRO A 129 8.32 39.79 -20.93
N SER A 130 8.10 38.49 -21.20
CA SER A 130 7.10 38.03 -22.17
C SER A 130 6.12 37.06 -21.51
N VAL A 131 4.89 37.54 -21.36
CA VAL A 131 3.63 36.79 -21.24
C VAL A 131 3.37 36.01 -22.54
N GLY A 132 2.66 34.88 -22.46
CA GLY A 132 2.14 34.12 -23.60
C GLY A 132 1.98 32.65 -23.23
N GLU A 133 0.91 32.26 -22.52
CA GLU A 133 -0.39 31.85 -23.08
C GLU A 133 -0.33 30.47 -23.76
N GLU A 134 -0.98 29.50 -23.12
CA GLU A 134 -1.35 28.16 -23.59
C GLU A 134 -2.21 28.24 -24.86
N PRO A 135 -2.16 27.24 -25.77
CA PRO A 135 -3.39 26.48 -25.97
C PRO A 135 -3.19 24.98 -26.22
N GLY A 136 -4.26 24.24 -25.89
CA GLY A 136 -4.38 22.77 -25.86
C GLY A 136 -4.22 21.99 -27.18
N PRO A 137 -4.42 20.66 -27.12
CA PRO A 137 -4.08 19.74 -28.18
C PRO A 137 -5.15 19.68 -29.28
N ALA A 138 -4.72 19.54 -30.52
CA ALA A 138 -5.58 19.18 -31.64
C ALA A 138 -5.18 17.80 -32.20
N LEU A 139 -6.16 16.89 -32.10
CA LEU A 139 -6.39 15.65 -32.88
C LEU A 139 -5.43 14.48 -32.69
#